data_AF-A0A9J7JLB8-F1
#
_entry.id   AF-A0A9J7JLB8-F1
#
_cell.length_a   1.000
_cell.length_b   1.000
_cell.length_c   1.000
_cell.angle_alpha   90.00
_cell.angle_beta   90.00
_cell.angle_gamma   90.00
#
_symmetry.space_group_name_H-M   'P 1'
#
loop_
_entity.id
_entity.type
_entity.pdbx_description
1 polymer ?
#
loop_
_entity_poly.entity_id
_entity_poly.type
_entity_poly.pdbx_seq_one_letter_code
_entity_poly.pdbx_strand_id
1 'polypeptide(L)'
;MGDILPLDVIGRRVDVNGEFATVRFCGTVPPVAGLWLGVEWDNPKRGKHDGSHEGTMYFKCRHPTGGSFVRPNKANFGVDFLTALKKRYALEDGSDDDGKSCSLIVGSKQVQTVGFENITKKQSQLRALQDISLWKCAVNCAGEQGRIAEACPNIRVVNLSKNLLSSWDEVILIAEQLNNLESLDLSENKLQFPSDSPTPTGTFSNLKILVLNKMGITWAEVLRCAPSWPILEELYLKSNNISISERPVNVLQKMRLLDLSSNPAIDESQLCLIAYLPRLEHLLISDIGLSSIHFPDAGIGCKTSMFPSLQYLVVNDNQISEWSFINELDKLQSLQALSCTRNPLCEEDKAEEIIIAKIGQLKTLNRCQILPEERRGAELDYQKTFGNEWKRAGGHPDPDKNRPNAEFLSAHPRYQLLCCKYGAPEDEELKPQQPFMLKNQLLSLKIKCSNQHEQKVLEKQLPDSMTVQKVKGLLSRLLKVPVSELLLSYESPKVSC
;
A
#
# COMPACT_ATOMS: atom_id res chain seq x y z
N MET A 1 2.50 49.68 -12.91
CA MET A 1 1.33 48.79 -13.01
C MET A 1 0.95 48.45 -11.59
N GLY A 2 -0.24 48.83 -11.13
CA GLY A 2 -0.63 48.60 -9.74
C GLY A 2 -0.63 47.11 -9.43
N ASP A 3 -0.18 46.75 -8.23
CA ASP A 3 -0.25 45.40 -7.67
C ASP A 3 -1.74 45.04 -7.48
N ILE A 4 -2.43 44.64 -8.55
CA ILE A 4 -3.81 44.17 -8.50
C ILE A 4 -3.78 42.77 -7.88
N LEU A 5 -3.96 42.71 -6.56
CA LEU A 5 -4.22 41.46 -5.87
C LEU A 5 -5.62 40.93 -6.26
N PRO A 6 -5.81 39.60 -6.27
CA PRO A 6 -7.15 39.02 -6.38
C PRO A 6 -8.06 39.57 -5.28
N LEU A 7 -9.34 39.80 -5.59
CA LEU A 7 -10.35 40.29 -4.63
C LEU A 7 -10.45 39.37 -3.40
N ASP A 8 -10.25 38.06 -3.59
CA ASP A 8 -10.28 37.04 -2.53
C ASP A 8 -8.88 36.47 -2.27
N VAL A 9 -7.94 37.32 -1.86
CA VAL A 9 -6.54 36.91 -1.66
C VAL A 9 -6.33 36.00 -0.44
N ILE A 10 -7.16 36.15 0.60
CA ILE A 10 -7.06 35.36 1.85
C ILE A 10 -7.54 33.94 1.59
N GLY A 11 -6.80 32.94 2.08
CA GLY A 11 -7.08 31.52 1.88
C GLY A 11 -6.48 30.94 0.60
N ARG A 12 -6.08 31.79 -0.37
CA ARG A 12 -5.40 31.33 -1.58
C ARG A 12 -4.02 30.77 -1.26
N ARG A 13 -3.61 29.80 -2.08
CA ARG A 13 -2.24 29.28 -2.06
C ARG A 13 -1.34 30.14 -2.95
N VAL A 14 -0.09 30.28 -2.54
CA VAL A 14 0.94 31.00 -3.29
C VAL A 14 2.25 30.21 -3.30
N ASP A 15 3.01 30.39 -4.37
CA ASP A 15 4.40 30.01 -4.46
C ASP A 15 5.29 31.24 -4.27
N VAL A 16 6.25 31.16 -3.36
CA VAL A 16 7.25 32.21 -3.12
C VAL A 16 8.63 31.56 -3.17
N ASN A 17 9.32 31.73 -4.30
CA ASN A 17 10.65 31.18 -4.57
C ASN A 17 10.74 29.64 -4.46
N GLY A 18 9.71 28.93 -4.93
CA GLY A 18 9.64 27.47 -4.97
C GLY A 18 9.10 26.81 -3.70
N GLU A 19 8.72 27.61 -2.71
CA GLU A 19 8.12 27.19 -1.43
C GLU A 19 6.65 27.63 -1.38
N PHE A 20 5.77 26.74 -0.92
CA PHE A 20 4.33 26.98 -0.92
C PHE A 20 3.81 27.48 0.43
N ALA A 21 2.83 28.37 0.37
CA ALA A 21 2.18 28.93 1.53
C ALA A 21 0.70 29.24 1.28
N THR A 22 -0.06 29.42 2.36
CA THR A 22 -1.43 29.93 2.35
C THR A 22 -1.45 31.37 2.83
N VAL A 23 -2.09 32.27 2.09
CA VAL A 23 -2.30 33.65 2.53
C VAL A 23 -3.30 33.67 3.69
N ARG A 24 -2.91 34.26 4.82
CA ARG A 24 -3.72 34.40 6.04
C ARG A 24 -4.09 35.85 6.36
N PHE A 25 -3.34 36.81 5.83
CA PHE A 25 -3.56 38.24 6.03
C PHE A 25 -3.16 39.03 4.78
N CYS A 26 -3.87 40.10 4.48
CA CYS A 26 -3.49 41.08 3.47
C CYS A 26 -3.79 42.48 4.00
N GLY A 27 -2.76 43.31 4.15
CA GLY A 27 -2.92 44.65 4.70
C GLY A 27 -1.60 45.32 5.04
N THR A 28 -1.67 46.44 5.77
CA THR A 28 -0.50 47.16 6.26
C THR A 28 -0.01 46.56 7.58
N VAL A 29 1.31 46.61 7.81
CA VAL A 29 1.96 46.06 9.00
C VAL A 29 2.89 47.13 9.59
N PRO A 30 2.35 48.10 10.38
CA PRO A 30 3.16 49.15 10.98
C PRO A 30 4.32 48.59 11.84
N PRO A 31 5.47 49.29 11.91
CA PRO A 31 5.78 50.57 11.24
C PRO A 31 6.18 50.39 9.76
N VAL A 32 6.19 49.16 9.24
CA VAL A 32 6.69 48.86 7.91
C VAL A 32 5.68 49.23 6.83
N ALA A 33 5.98 50.28 6.07
CA ALA A 33 5.09 50.83 5.05
C ALA A 33 4.79 49.84 3.89
N GLY A 34 3.65 50.08 3.24
CA GLY A 34 3.16 49.35 2.07
C GLY A 34 2.30 48.14 2.41
N LEU A 35 1.81 47.49 1.36
CA LEU A 35 0.98 46.30 1.46
C LEU A 35 1.84 45.06 1.71
N TRP A 36 1.33 44.15 2.55
CA TRP A 36 1.96 42.90 2.93
C TRP A 36 0.96 41.75 2.90
N LEU A 37 1.44 40.59 2.45
CA LEU A 37 0.75 39.32 2.60
C LEU A 37 1.34 38.61 3.82
N GLY A 38 0.53 38.38 4.84
CA GLY A 38 0.85 37.43 5.89
C GLY A 38 0.57 36.03 5.36
N VAL A 39 1.61 35.19 5.26
CA VAL A 39 1.51 33.83 4.73
C VAL A 39 1.91 32.82 5.78
N GLU A 40 1.21 31.69 5.80
CA GLU A 40 1.57 30.50 6.58
C GLU A 40 2.17 29.44 5.65
N TRP A 41 3.44 29.10 5.87
CA TRP A 41 4.17 28.16 5.03
C TRP A 41 3.70 26.71 5.22
N ASP A 42 3.76 25.92 4.15
CA ASP A 42 3.59 24.47 4.23
C ASP A 42 4.70 23.82 5.06
N ASN A 43 5.95 24.29 4.86
CA ASN A 43 7.09 23.92 5.68
C ASN A 43 7.32 24.97 6.79
N PRO A 44 7.04 24.66 8.07
CA PRO A 44 7.17 25.63 9.16
C PRO A 44 8.61 26.10 9.41
N LYS A 45 9.63 25.38 8.92
CA LYS A 45 11.04 25.82 9.02
C LYS A 45 11.36 27.01 8.12
N ARG A 46 10.52 27.29 7.12
CA ARG A 46 10.69 28.42 6.20
C ARG A 46 10.27 29.76 6.82
N GLY A 47 9.31 29.72 7.74
CA GLY A 47 8.77 30.93 8.36
C GLY A 47 9.66 31.51 9.46
N LYS A 48 9.18 32.58 10.07
CA LYS A 48 9.93 33.44 11.00
C LYS A 48 9.20 33.74 12.29
N HIS A 49 7.87 33.74 12.27
CA HIS A 49 7.02 34.16 13.39
C HIS A 49 5.70 33.38 13.40
N ASP A 50 4.88 33.59 14.42
CA ASP A 50 3.57 32.95 14.62
C ASP A 50 2.43 33.69 13.90
N GLY A 51 2.75 34.83 13.29
CA GLY A 51 1.81 35.74 12.60
C GLY A 51 1.64 37.08 13.32
N SER A 52 2.40 37.30 14.40
CA SER A 52 2.59 38.61 15.03
C SER A 52 3.78 39.40 14.44
N HIS A 53 3.73 40.72 14.58
CA HIS A 53 4.83 41.65 14.35
C HIS A 53 4.76 42.80 15.36
N GLU A 54 5.88 43.11 16.04
CA GLU A 54 5.97 44.21 17.02
C GLU A 54 4.83 44.19 18.07
N GLY A 55 4.53 43.01 18.62
CA GLY A 55 3.48 42.82 19.63
C GLY A 55 2.03 42.83 19.11
N THR A 56 1.81 43.10 17.82
CA THR A 56 0.49 43.06 17.19
C THR A 56 0.28 41.72 16.47
N MET A 57 -0.83 41.03 16.76
CA MET A 57 -1.19 39.77 16.11
C MET A 57 -2.03 40.04 14.86
N TYR A 58 -1.54 39.67 13.67
CA TYR A 58 -2.25 39.88 12.40
C TYR A 58 -2.97 38.62 11.91
N PHE A 59 -2.36 37.47 12.14
CA PHE A 59 -2.91 36.15 11.86
C PHE A 59 -2.27 35.13 12.81
N LYS A 60 -2.86 33.94 12.91
CA LYS A 60 -2.33 32.86 13.75
C LYS A 60 -1.87 31.69 12.89
N CYS A 61 -0.63 31.27 13.09
CA CYS A 61 -0.07 30.07 12.47
C CYS A 61 -0.27 28.84 13.37
N ARG A 62 -0.28 27.66 12.74
CA ARG A 62 -0.25 26.36 13.43
C ARG A 62 1.07 26.12 14.15
N HIS A 63 2.16 26.69 13.63
CA HIS A 63 3.50 26.56 14.19
C HIS A 63 4.03 27.94 14.65
N PRO A 64 4.77 28.04 15.78
CA PRO A 64 5.29 29.32 16.30
C PRO A 64 6.21 30.09 15.33
N THR A 65 6.78 29.39 14.35
CA THR A 65 7.64 29.97 13.31
C THR A 65 7.05 29.79 11.91
N GLY A 66 5.77 29.40 11.78
CA GLY A 66 5.20 29.01 10.49
C GLY A 66 4.87 30.18 9.56
N GLY A 67 4.87 31.41 10.07
CA GLY A 67 4.41 32.61 9.38
C GLY A 67 5.51 33.46 8.79
N SER A 68 5.19 34.24 7.75
CA SER A 68 6.03 35.32 7.24
C SER A 68 5.19 36.45 6.64
N PHE A 69 5.71 37.67 6.65
CA PHE A 69 5.19 38.76 5.82
C PHE A 69 5.98 38.84 4.51
N VAL A 70 5.28 38.75 3.38
CA VAL A 70 5.84 38.74 2.03
C VAL A 70 5.24 39.90 1.22
N ARG A 71 6.05 40.50 0.34
CA ARG A 71 5.56 41.53 -0.59
C ARG A 71 4.69 40.88 -1.68
N PRO A 72 3.52 41.47 -2.04
CA PRO A 72 2.66 40.94 -3.10
C PRO A 72 3.39 40.55 -4.39
N ASN A 73 4.30 41.39 -4.87
CA ASN A 73 5.08 41.15 -6.08
C ASN A 73 6.06 39.95 -6.03
N LYS A 74 6.29 39.37 -4.85
CA LYS A 74 7.10 38.16 -4.67
C LYS A 74 6.25 36.88 -4.60
N ALA A 75 4.93 37.01 -4.55
CA ALA A 75 4.01 35.89 -4.47
C ALA A 75 3.46 35.53 -5.86
N ASN A 76 3.70 34.30 -6.28
CA ASN A 76 3.08 33.73 -7.47
C ASN A 76 1.76 33.07 -7.05
N PHE A 77 0.65 33.59 -7.56
CA PHE A 77 -0.69 33.04 -7.30
C PHE A 77 -1.02 31.82 -8.15
N GLY A 78 -0.16 31.45 -9.09
CA GLY A 78 -0.38 30.33 -9.99
C GLY A 78 -1.09 30.72 -11.28
N VAL A 79 -1.41 29.69 -12.06
CA VAL A 79 -2.06 29.79 -13.37
C VAL A 79 -3.21 28.78 -13.47
N ASP A 80 -4.12 28.99 -14.41
CA ASP A 80 -5.16 28.02 -14.71
C ASP A 80 -4.57 26.72 -15.30
N PHE A 81 -5.36 25.65 -15.24
CA PHE A 81 -5.00 24.32 -15.72
C PHE A 81 -4.47 24.33 -17.16
N LEU A 82 -5.15 25.02 -18.08
CA LEU A 82 -4.80 24.98 -19.50
C LEU A 82 -3.54 25.79 -19.80
N THR A 83 -3.31 26.90 -19.10
CA THR A 83 -2.07 27.66 -19.16
C THR A 83 -0.89 26.83 -18.69
N ALA A 84 -1.02 26.12 -17.56
CA ALA A 84 0.03 25.21 -17.08
C ALA A 84 0.29 24.06 -18.08
N LEU A 85 -0.77 23.49 -18.64
CA LEU A 85 -0.67 22.42 -19.62
C LEU A 85 0.04 22.86 -20.90
N LYS A 86 -0.36 24.01 -21.46
CA LYS A 86 0.30 24.59 -22.63
C LYS A 86 1.77 24.85 -22.34
N LYS A 87 2.10 25.50 -21.22
CA LYS A 87 3.50 25.72 -20.84
C LYS A 87 4.33 24.44 -20.74
N ARG A 88 3.71 23.33 -20.33
CA ARG A 88 4.41 22.05 -20.11
C ARG A 88 4.53 21.19 -21.37
N TYR A 89 3.51 21.17 -22.22
CA TYR A 89 3.40 20.23 -23.36
C TYR A 89 3.40 20.91 -24.72
N ALA A 90 3.03 22.19 -24.79
CA ALA A 90 3.19 23.01 -25.98
C ALA A 90 4.46 23.85 -25.80
N LEU A 91 5.60 23.32 -26.27
CA LEU A 91 6.86 24.06 -26.30
C LEU A 91 6.63 25.48 -26.87
N GLU A 92 7.06 26.50 -26.13
CA GLU A 92 7.45 27.76 -26.74
C GLU A 92 8.65 27.42 -27.62
N ASP A 93 8.53 27.67 -28.92
CA ASP A 93 9.66 27.50 -29.83
C ASP A 93 10.79 28.36 -29.26
N GLY A 94 11.92 27.72 -28.95
CA GLY A 94 13.09 28.42 -28.44
C GLY A 94 13.43 29.53 -29.42
N SER A 95 13.52 30.76 -28.91
CA SER A 95 14.08 31.95 -29.59
C SER A 95 13.85 31.97 -31.10
N ASP A 96 12.88 32.79 -31.55
CA ASP A 96 12.82 33.27 -32.93
C ASP A 96 14.21 33.75 -33.38
N ASP A 97 14.94 32.86 -34.06
CA ASP A 97 15.94 33.20 -35.05
C ASP A 97 15.60 32.44 -36.32
N ASP A 98 15.60 33.21 -37.38
CA ASP A 98 15.37 32.90 -38.79
C ASP A 98 13.94 32.59 -39.26
N GLY A 99 13.28 33.68 -39.68
CA GLY A 99 12.03 33.66 -40.39
C GLY A 99 12.13 32.94 -41.75
N LYS A 100 11.28 31.93 -41.93
CA LYS A 100 10.80 31.53 -43.26
C LYS A 100 9.30 31.74 -43.32
N SER A 101 8.92 32.86 -43.94
CA SER A 101 7.56 33.14 -44.36
C SER A 101 7.25 32.31 -45.62
N CYS A 102 6.27 31.43 -45.54
CA CYS A 102 5.65 30.85 -46.73
C CYS A 102 4.57 31.80 -47.22
N SER A 103 4.74 32.36 -48.42
CA SER A 103 3.72 33.15 -49.09
C SER A 103 2.81 32.23 -49.91
N LEU A 104 1.52 32.16 -49.57
CA LEU A 104 0.49 31.57 -50.41
C LEU A 104 -0.27 32.68 -51.13
N ILE A 105 -0.35 32.59 -52.46
CA ILE A 105 -1.10 33.54 -53.29
C ILE A 105 -2.52 32.99 -53.48
N VAL A 106 -3.52 33.66 -52.91
CA VAL A 106 -4.94 33.43 -53.19
C VAL A 106 -5.48 34.67 -53.89
N GLY A 107 -5.50 34.65 -55.23
CA GLY A 107 -5.90 35.80 -56.05
C GLY A 107 -4.91 36.98 -56.01
N SER A 108 -5.39 38.20 -56.30
CA SER A 108 -4.55 39.41 -56.42
C SER A 108 -4.14 40.05 -55.09
N LYS A 109 -4.24 39.33 -53.96
CA LYS A 109 -3.78 39.79 -52.64
C LYS A 109 -2.82 38.78 -52.04
N GLN A 110 -1.63 39.25 -51.71
CA GLN A 110 -0.63 38.50 -50.93
C GLN A 110 -1.11 38.39 -49.48
N VAL A 111 -1.26 37.17 -48.96
CA VAL A 111 -1.53 36.93 -47.53
C VAL A 111 -0.31 36.21 -46.97
N GLN A 112 0.34 36.81 -45.98
CA GLN A 112 1.41 36.16 -45.22
C GLN A 112 0.79 35.21 -44.19
N THR A 113 1.03 33.91 -44.34
CA THR A 113 0.62 32.89 -43.35
C THR A 113 1.83 32.48 -42.53
N VAL A 114 2.20 33.30 -41.54
CA VAL A 114 3.17 32.92 -40.51
C VAL A 114 2.37 32.52 -39.26
N GLY A 115 2.49 31.26 -38.82
CA GLY A 115 1.95 30.80 -37.53
C GLY A 115 0.79 29.78 -37.56
N PHE A 116 0.04 29.64 -38.66
CA PHE A 116 -1.11 28.71 -38.69
C PHE A 116 -0.69 27.24 -38.54
N GLU A 117 0.36 26.79 -39.22
CA GLU A 117 0.81 25.39 -39.16
C GLU A 117 1.34 25.01 -37.75
N ASN A 118 2.07 25.91 -37.10
CA ASN A 118 2.54 25.72 -35.72
C ASN A 118 1.38 25.66 -34.72
N ILE A 119 0.35 26.50 -34.90
CA ILE A 119 -0.86 26.47 -34.07
C ILE A 119 -1.63 25.16 -34.27
N THR A 120 -1.83 24.73 -35.52
CA THR A 120 -2.51 23.46 -35.82
C THR A 120 -1.75 22.26 -35.25
N LYS A 121 -0.42 22.25 -35.34
CA LYS A 121 0.42 21.20 -34.76
C LYS A 121 0.35 21.17 -33.24
N LYS A 122 0.46 22.33 -32.57
CA LYS A 122 0.33 22.45 -31.10
C LYS A 122 -1.06 22.01 -30.63
N GLN A 123 -2.12 22.40 -31.33
CA GLN A 123 -3.50 21.99 -31.01
C GLN A 123 -3.70 20.48 -31.22
N SER A 124 -3.15 19.90 -32.29
CA SER A 124 -3.18 18.46 -32.52
C SER A 124 -2.44 17.69 -31.43
N GLN A 125 -1.31 18.20 -30.94
CA GLN A 125 -0.54 17.58 -29.85
C GLN A 125 -1.33 17.55 -28.55
N LEU A 126 -1.94 18.69 -28.16
CA LEU A 126 -2.76 18.75 -26.95
C LEU A 126 -3.98 17.82 -27.02
N ARG A 127 -4.63 17.72 -28.18
CA ARG A 127 -5.76 16.79 -28.38
C ARG A 127 -5.38 15.32 -28.31
N ALA A 128 -4.12 14.98 -28.57
CA ALA A 128 -3.62 13.60 -28.49
C ALA A 128 -3.23 13.17 -27.07
N LEU A 129 -3.13 14.11 -26.11
CA LEU A 129 -2.75 13.81 -24.73
C LEU A 129 -3.82 12.94 -24.06
N GLN A 130 -3.35 11.88 -23.39
CA GLN A 130 -4.16 10.99 -22.55
C GLN A 130 -3.66 11.04 -21.12
N ASP A 131 -2.35 10.95 -20.94
CA ASP A 131 -1.71 10.91 -19.62
C ASP A 131 -0.83 12.14 -19.45
N ILE A 132 -1.14 12.94 -18.43
CA ILE A 132 -0.44 14.19 -18.17
C ILE A 132 -0.02 14.29 -16.71
N SER A 133 1.12 14.95 -16.50
CA SER A 133 1.56 15.44 -15.22
C SER A 133 1.76 16.95 -15.26
N LEU A 134 1.08 17.63 -14.34
CA LEU A 134 1.23 19.03 -13.98
C LEU A 134 1.79 19.16 -12.55
N TRP A 135 2.58 18.17 -12.12
CA TRP A 135 3.25 18.21 -10.83
C TRP A 135 4.05 19.51 -10.68
N LYS A 136 3.83 20.22 -9.57
CA LYS A 136 4.55 21.47 -9.26
C LYS A 136 4.50 22.51 -10.38
N CYS A 137 3.38 22.60 -11.10
CA CYS A 137 3.17 23.58 -12.17
C CYS A 137 2.40 24.83 -11.73
N ALA A 138 2.17 24.99 -10.41
CA ALA A 138 1.45 26.10 -9.80
C ALA A 138 0.02 26.27 -10.34
N VAL A 139 -0.67 25.16 -10.66
CA VAL A 139 -2.09 25.18 -11.05
C VAL A 139 -2.93 25.65 -9.87
N ASN A 140 -3.78 26.66 -10.06
CA ASN A 140 -4.61 27.21 -8.98
C ASN A 140 -6.12 27.13 -9.23
N CYS A 141 -6.56 26.97 -10.48
CA CYS A 141 -7.98 26.94 -10.85
C CYS A 141 -8.20 26.23 -12.21
N ALA A 142 -9.48 25.99 -12.53
CA ALA A 142 -9.88 25.41 -13.81
C ALA A 142 -9.70 26.36 -15.01
N GLY A 143 -9.90 27.67 -14.80
CA GLY A 143 -9.99 28.65 -15.88
C GLY A 143 -11.40 28.77 -16.48
N GLU A 144 -11.51 29.19 -17.73
CA GLU A 144 -12.80 29.35 -18.41
C GLU A 144 -13.49 28.01 -18.69
N GLN A 145 -14.79 27.91 -18.40
CA GLN A 145 -15.59 26.72 -18.64
C GLN A 145 -15.57 26.30 -20.11
N GLY A 146 -15.39 25.00 -20.37
CA GLY A 146 -15.40 24.37 -21.69
C GLY A 146 -14.04 24.36 -22.39
N ARG A 147 -13.10 25.23 -22.02
CA ARG A 147 -11.79 25.34 -22.69
C ARG A 147 -10.92 24.10 -22.52
N ILE A 148 -10.99 23.43 -21.37
CA ILE A 148 -10.22 22.21 -21.12
C ILE A 148 -10.72 21.10 -22.05
N ALA A 149 -12.04 20.92 -22.13
CA ALA A 149 -12.67 19.92 -22.99
C ALA A 149 -12.37 20.15 -24.48
N GLU A 150 -12.39 21.39 -24.94
CA GLU A 150 -12.07 21.74 -26.34
C GLU A 150 -10.61 21.46 -26.72
N ALA A 151 -9.70 21.75 -25.78
CA ALA A 151 -8.26 21.64 -26.00
C ALA A 151 -7.77 20.19 -25.87
N CYS A 152 -8.26 19.44 -24.88
CA CYS A 152 -7.70 18.14 -24.47
C CYS A 152 -8.78 17.10 -24.15
N PRO A 153 -9.60 16.69 -25.14
CA PRO A 153 -10.76 15.83 -24.92
C PRO A 153 -10.42 14.38 -24.51
N ASN A 154 -9.18 13.93 -24.72
CA ASN A 154 -8.78 12.54 -24.58
C ASN A 154 -8.03 12.23 -23.28
N ILE A 155 -7.88 13.21 -22.38
CA ILE A 155 -7.20 13.02 -21.10
C ILE A 155 -7.92 11.97 -20.24
N ARG A 156 -7.15 11.04 -19.71
CA ARG A 156 -7.57 9.93 -18.83
C ARG A 156 -6.81 9.91 -17.51
N VAL A 157 -5.54 10.27 -17.50
CA VAL A 157 -4.70 10.27 -16.30
C VAL A 157 -4.15 11.67 -16.07
N VAL A 158 -4.42 12.20 -14.88
CA VAL A 158 -3.98 13.55 -14.50
C VAL A 158 -3.26 13.50 -13.16
N ASN A 159 -2.00 13.91 -13.18
CA ASN A 159 -1.27 14.23 -11.95
C ASN A 159 -1.25 15.75 -11.72
N LEU A 160 -2.01 16.19 -10.72
CA LEU A 160 -2.09 17.56 -10.20
C LEU A 160 -1.46 17.69 -8.81
N SER A 161 -0.63 16.74 -8.39
CA SER A 161 0.03 16.78 -7.09
C SER A 161 0.93 18.00 -6.94
N LYS A 162 1.02 18.51 -5.71
CA LYS A 162 1.89 19.64 -5.34
C LYS A 162 1.61 20.90 -6.16
N ASN A 163 0.37 21.38 -6.18
CA ASN A 163 -0.06 22.60 -6.89
C ASN A 163 -0.65 23.65 -5.92
N LEU A 164 -1.27 24.70 -6.46
CA LEU A 164 -1.84 25.83 -5.70
C LEU A 164 -3.37 25.77 -5.61
N LEU A 165 -3.98 24.62 -5.88
CA LEU A 165 -5.40 24.38 -5.66
C LEU A 165 -5.72 24.53 -4.17
N SER A 166 -6.75 25.31 -3.84
CA SER A 166 -7.15 25.61 -2.45
C SER A 166 -8.55 25.10 -2.08
N SER A 167 -9.37 24.67 -3.04
CA SER A 167 -10.73 24.18 -2.82
C SER A 167 -10.99 22.91 -3.62
N TRP A 168 -11.81 22.02 -3.06
CA TRP A 168 -12.35 20.86 -3.78
C TRP A 168 -13.22 21.26 -4.97
N ASP A 169 -13.91 22.40 -4.90
CA ASP A 169 -14.78 22.88 -5.99
C ASP A 169 -13.97 23.17 -7.27
N GLU A 170 -12.75 23.70 -7.14
CA GLU A 170 -11.86 23.91 -8.29
C GLU A 170 -11.42 22.59 -8.94
N VAL A 171 -11.29 21.53 -8.13
CA VAL A 171 -11.00 20.19 -8.65
C VAL A 171 -12.20 19.66 -9.44
N ILE A 172 -13.41 19.87 -8.94
CA ILE A 172 -14.67 19.55 -9.63
C ILE A 172 -14.74 20.28 -10.98
N LEU A 173 -14.49 21.59 -11.00
CA LEU A 173 -14.52 22.41 -12.24
C LEU A 173 -13.51 21.94 -13.30
N ILE A 174 -12.35 21.44 -12.89
CA ILE A 174 -11.39 20.81 -13.80
C ILE A 174 -11.94 19.48 -14.31
N ALA A 175 -12.41 18.62 -13.39
CA ALA A 175 -12.81 17.26 -13.69
C ALA A 175 -14.08 17.16 -14.55
N GLU A 176 -15.05 18.07 -14.36
CA GLU A 176 -16.27 18.16 -15.19
C GLU A 176 -15.97 18.36 -16.68
N GLN A 177 -14.79 18.90 -17.01
CA GLN A 177 -14.36 19.11 -18.40
C GLN A 177 -13.52 17.94 -18.94
N LEU A 178 -13.23 16.93 -18.12
CA LEU A 178 -12.40 15.77 -18.45
C LEU A 178 -13.24 14.49 -18.45
N ASN A 179 -14.08 14.34 -19.47
CA ASN A 179 -15.08 13.26 -19.56
C ASN A 179 -14.52 11.83 -19.48
N ASN A 180 -13.24 11.63 -19.84
CA ASN A 180 -12.58 10.32 -19.84
C ASN A 180 -11.64 10.11 -18.64
N LEU A 181 -11.71 10.95 -17.60
CA LEU A 181 -10.79 10.90 -16.45
C LEU A 181 -10.95 9.57 -15.67
N GLU A 182 -9.92 8.72 -15.74
CA GLU A 182 -9.84 7.42 -15.07
C GLU A 182 -8.93 7.46 -13.82
N SER A 183 -7.91 8.32 -13.81
CA SER A 183 -6.97 8.45 -12.68
C SER A 183 -6.63 9.91 -12.38
N LEU A 184 -6.69 10.26 -11.10
CA LEU A 184 -6.41 11.61 -10.60
C LEU A 184 -5.51 11.54 -9.36
N ASP A 185 -4.38 12.25 -9.41
CA ASP A 185 -3.50 12.46 -8.27
C ASP A 185 -3.52 13.92 -7.82
N LEU A 186 -3.92 14.16 -6.58
CA LEU A 186 -4.00 15.47 -5.93
C LEU A 186 -3.06 15.58 -4.72
N SER A 187 -2.15 14.61 -4.56
CA SER A 187 -1.26 14.52 -3.40
C SER A 187 -0.52 15.84 -3.12
N GLU A 188 -0.22 16.13 -1.87
CA GLU A 188 0.50 17.35 -1.45
C GLU A 188 -0.18 18.68 -1.85
N ASN A 189 -1.49 18.71 -2.10
CA ASN A 189 -2.30 19.93 -2.14
C ASN A 189 -2.96 20.20 -0.78
N LYS A 190 -3.28 21.47 -0.49
CA LYS A 190 -4.05 21.88 0.70
C LYS A 190 -5.43 22.35 0.27
N LEU A 191 -6.34 21.39 0.08
CA LEU A 191 -7.72 21.67 -0.32
C LEU A 191 -8.61 21.91 0.89
N GLN A 192 -9.55 22.83 0.74
CA GLN A 192 -10.72 22.92 1.59
C GLN A 192 -11.80 22.01 1.00
N PHE A 193 -12.24 21.03 1.78
CA PHE A 193 -13.34 20.15 1.41
C PHE A 193 -14.68 20.73 1.85
N PRO A 194 -15.81 20.41 1.18
CA PRO A 194 -17.11 20.96 1.51
C PRO A 194 -17.53 20.55 2.92
N SER A 195 -17.95 21.49 3.77
CA SER A 195 -18.35 21.20 5.16
C SER A 195 -19.79 20.71 5.29
N ASP A 196 -20.73 21.30 4.55
CA ASP A 196 -22.18 21.19 4.86
C ASP A 196 -23.05 20.65 3.72
N SER A 197 -22.58 20.65 2.46
CA SER A 197 -23.35 20.15 1.32
C SER A 197 -22.73 18.90 0.70
N PRO A 198 -23.54 17.88 0.35
CA PRO A 198 -23.05 16.74 -0.40
C PRO A 198 -22.58 17.21 -1.79
N THR A 199 -21.43 16.70 -2.21
CA THR A 199 -20.88 16.96 -3.55
C THR A 199 -21.83 16.45 -4.64
N PRO A 200 -21.90 17.08 -5.82
CA PRO A 200 -22.73 16.61 -6.93
C PRO A 200 -22.43 15.15 -7.29
N THR A 201 -23.45 14.30 -7.20
CA THR A 201 -23.33 12.86 -7.46
C THR A 201 -22.86 12.60 -8.89
N GLY A 202 -21.85 11.76 -9.04
CA GLY A 202 -21.39 11.29 -10.35
C GLY A 202 -20.49 12.24 -11.15
N THR A 203 -19.99 13.34 -10.55
CA THR A 203 -19.01 14.24 -11.18
C THR A 203 -17.81 13.50 -11.77
N PHE A 204 -17.30 12.50 -11.05
CA PHE A 204 -16.16 11.66 -11.44
C PHE A 204 -16.64 10.27 -11.88
N SER A 205 -17.55 10.24 -12.85
CA SER A 205 -18.26 9.01 -13.27
C SER A 205 -17.35 7.90 -13.80
N ASN A 206 -16.19 8.23 -14.35
CA ASN A 206 -15.22 7.28 -14.91
C ASN A 206 -13.98 7.06 -14.03
N LEU A 207 -13.89 7.73 -12.87
CA LEU A 207 -12.69 7.73 -12.04
C LEU A 207 -12.54 6.40 -11.29
N LYS A 208 -11.45 5.69 -11.56
CA LYS A 208 -11.10 4.40 -10.95
C LYS A 208 -9.99 4.54 -9.90
N ILE A 209 -9.07 5.47 -10.09
CA ILE A 209 -7.89 5.65 -9.22
C ILE A 209 -7.85 7.08 -8.70
N LEU A 210 -7.82 7.23 -7.38
CA LEU A 210 -7.70 8.52 -6.71
C LEU A 210 -6.57 8.51 -5.69
N VAL A 211 -5.64 9.46 -5.84
CA VAL A 211 -4.48 9.60 -4.95
C VAL A 211 -4.58 10.92 -4.20
N LEU A 212 -4.72 10.83 -2.87
CA LEU A 212 -4.90 11.96 -1.95
C LEU A 212 -3.84 11.96 -0.84
N ASN A 213 -2.60 11.60 -1.16
CA ASN A 213 -1.56 11.46 -0.14
C ASN A 213 -1.12 12.83 0.40
N LYS A 214 -0.84 12.93 1.70
CA LYS A 214 -0.29 14.14 2.34
C LYS A 214 -1.12 15.41 2.11
N MET A 215 -2.44 15.29 2.16
CA MET A 215 -3.38 16.41 2.01
C MET A 215 -3.96 16.90 3.34
N GLY A 216 -3.93 16.05 4.37
CA GLY A 216 -4.59 16.30 5.66
C GLY A 216 -6.11 16.10 5.59
N ILE A 217 -6.60 15.32 4.61
CA ILE A 217 -8.01 14.95 4.49
C ILE A 217 -8.41 13.97 5.61
N THR A 218 -9.60 14.14 6.16
CA THR A 218 -10.19 13.26 7.18
C THR A 218 -11.03 12.16 6.55
N TRP A 219 -11.28 11.07 7.31
CA TRP A 219 -12.15 9.99 6.84
C TRP A 219 -13.59 10.46 6.54
N ALA A 220 -14.14 11.33 7.38
CA ALA A 220 -15.47 11.90 7.17
C ALA A 220 -15.56 12.70 5.86
N GLU A 221 -14.51 13.46 5.50
CA GLU A 221 -14.44 14.17 4.22
C GLU A 221 -14.34 13.21 3.03
N VAL A 222 -13.56 12.12 3.15
CA VAL A 222 -13.51 11.05 2.13
C VAL A 222 -14.91 10.49 1.87
N LEU A 223 -15.64 10.12 2.92
CA LEU A 223 -16.99 9.55 2.77
C LEU A 223 -17.99 10.57 2.23
N ARG A 224 -17.88 11.84 2.63
CA ARG A 224 -18.74 12.92 2.11
C ARG A 224 -18.55 13.14 0.61
N CYS A 225 -17.32 13.03 0.12
CA CYS A 225 -17.01 13.17 -1.31
C CYS A 225 -17.29 11.90 -2.11
N ALA A 226 -17.42 10.75 -1.45
CA ALA A 226 -17.52 9.45 -2.10
C ALA A 226 -18.68 9.22 -3.08
N PRO A 227 -19.86 9.87 -2.93
CA PRO A 227 -20.91 9.84 -3.95
C PRO A 227 -20.47 10.39 -5.32
N SER A 228 -19.39 11.19 -5.38
CA SER A 228 -18.89 11.76 -6.63
C SER A 228 -18.11 10.77 -7.48
N TRP A 229 -17.57 9.68 -6.91
CA TRP A 229 -16.74 8.67 -7.59
C TRP A 229 -17.35 7.26 -7.50
N PRO A 230 -18.51 7.02 -8.14
CA PRO A 230 -19.32 5.81 -7.91
C PRO A 230 -18.64 4.49 -8.28
N ILE A 231 -17.62 4.52 -9.13
CA ILE A 231 -16.91 3.33 -9.62
C ILE A 231 -15.46 3.22 -9.11
N LEU A 232 -15.08 4.01 -8.10
CA LEU A 232 -13.70 4.04 -7.60
C LEU A 232 -13.21 2.64 -7.17
N GLU A 233 -12.05 2.24 -7.70
CA GLU A 233 -11.41 0.95 -7.43
C GLU A 233 -10.19 1.11 -6.51
N GLU A 234 -9.42 2.18 -6.63
CA GLU A 234 -8.20 2.40 -5.85
C GLU A 234 -8.20 3.77 -5.18
N LEU A 235 -7.94 3.78 -3.87
CA LEU A 235 -7.87 4.98 -3.06
C LEU A 235 -6.59 4.99 -2.22
N TYR A 236 -5.77 6.03 -2.42
CA TYR A 236 -4.53 6.22 -1.70
C TYR A 236 -4.63 7.43 -0.76
N LEU A 237 -4.46 7.18 0.54
CA LEU A 237 -4.66 8.14 1.63
C LEU A 237 -3.45 8.20 2.56
N LYS A 238 -2.25 7.92 2.04
CA LYS A 238 -1.02 7.89 2.82
C LYS A 238 -0.70 9.22 3.48
N SER A 239 -0.28 9.20 4.75
CA SER A 239 0.21 10.36 5.49
C SER A 239 -0.80 11.52 5.60
N ASN A 240 -2.06 11.23 5.93
CA ASN A 240 -3.12 12.23 6.13
C ASN A 240 -3.50 12.46 7.60
N ASN A 241 -2.91 11.70 8.54
CA ASN A 241 -3.31 11.67 9.94
C ASN A 241 -4.80 11.27 10.12
N ILE A 242 -5.23 10.29 9.32
CA ILE A 242 -6.60 9.77 9.34
C ILE A 242 -6.86 8.93 10.59
N SER A 243 -8.05 9.10 11.19
CA SER A 243 -8.71 8.15 12.08
C SER A 243 -10.01 7.73 11.38
N ILE A 244 -10.30 6.43 11.34
CA ILE A 244 -11.50 5.89 10.69
C ILE A 244 -12.66 6.05 11.67
N SER A 245 -13.48 7.07 11.46
CA SER A 245 -14.55 7.44 12.39
C SER A 245 -15.86 6.69 12.19
N GLU A 246 -16.12 6.18 10.98
CA GLU A 246 -17.42 5.60 10.63
C GLU A 246 -17.32 4.62 9.45
N ARG A 247 -18.38 3.82 9.24
CA ARG A 247 -18.43 2.81 8.16
C ARG A 247 -18.75 3.47 6.81
N PRO A 248 -18.14 3.01 5.69
CA PRO A 248 -18.50 3.45 4.34
C PRO A 248 -19.83 2.80 3.89
N VAL A 249 -20.97 3.32 4.36
CA VAL A 249 -22.30 2.80 4.02
C VAL A 249 -22.70 3.28 2.62
N ASN A 250 -23.01 2.33 1.71
CA ASN A 250 -23.44 2.59 0.33
C ASN A 250 -22.44 3.38 -0.56
N VAL A 251 -21.23 3.63 -0.08
CA VAL A 251 -20.14 4.27 -0.82
C VAL A 251 -18.93 3.34 -0.88
N LEU A 252 -18.01 3.59 -1.82
CA LEU A 252 -16.77 2.80 -1.99
C LEU A 252 -17.00 1.29 -2.22
N GLN A 253 -18.19 0.89 -2.70
CA GLN A 253 -18.58 -0.52 -2.85
C GLN A 253 -17.81 -1.26 -3.96
N LYS A 254 -17.11 -0.52 -4.83
CA LYS A 254 -16.25 -1.04 -5.90
C LYS A 254 -14.77 -1.06 -5.53
N MET A 255 -14.41 -0.52 -4.36
CA MET A 255 -13.01 -0.37 -3.95
C MET A 255 -12.33 -1.72 -3.79
N ARG A 256 -11.21 -1.88 -4.50
CA ARG A 256 -10.33 -3.05 -4.53
C ARG A 256 -9.04 -2.80 -3.79
N LEU A 257 -8.53 -1.57 -3.80
CA LEU A 257 -7.32 -1.19 -3.09
C LEU A 257 -7.56 0.03 -2.20
N LEU A 258 -7.11 -0.09 -0.95
CA LEU A 258 -7.09 1.01 0.00
C LEU A 258 -5.70 1.12 0.65
N ASP A 259 -5.04 2.25 0.45
CA ASP A 259 -3.78 2.59 1.13
C ASP A 259 -4.01 3.62 2.23
N LEU A 260 -3.84 3.17 3.47
CA LEU A 260 -3.95 3.95 4.70
C LEU A 260 -2.58 4.07 5.41
N SER A 261 -1.48 3.80 4.73
CA SER A 261 -0.14 3.81 5.32
C SER A 261 0.23 5.17 5.93
N SER A 262 1.11 5.18 6.94
CA SER A 262 1.58 6.39 7.61
C SER A 262 0.44 7.25 8.22
N ASN A 263 -0.62 6.61 8.72
CA ASN A 263 -1.70 7.24 9.48
C ASN A 263 -1.73 6.67 10.92
N PRO A 264 -0.93 7.22 11.85
CA PRO A 264 -0.72 6.63 13.18
C PRO A 264 -1.92 6.74 14.14
N ALA A 265 -2.97 7.47 13.75
CA ALA A 265 -4.21 7.57 14.52
C ALA A 265 -5.18 6.38 14.27
N ILE A 266 -4.83 5.48 13.35
CA ILE A 266 -5.60 4.27 13.06
C ILE A 266 -5.22 3.18 14.06
N ASP A 267 -6.22 2.66 14.76
CA ASP A 267 -6.10 1.51 15.65
C ASP A 267 -6.84 0.27 15.10
N GLU A 268 -6.69 -0.84 15.80
CA GLU A 268 -7.32 -2.11 15.45
C GLU A 268 -8.86 -2.02 15.39
N SER A 269 -9.49 -1.34 16.34
CA SER A 269 -10.95 -1.26 16.42
C SER A 269 -11.56 -0.50 15.23
N GLN A 270 -10.81 0.49 14.73
CA GLN A 270 -11.15 1.29 13.56
C GLN A 270 -11.11 0.47 12.27
N LEU A 271 -10.21 -0.50 12.13
CA LEU A 271 -10.15 -1.38 10.95
C LEU A 271 -11.43 -2.22 10.79
N CYS A 272 -12.13 -2.53 11.89
CA CYS A 272 -13.42 -3.22 11.86
C CYS A 272 -14.51 -2.42 11.14
N LEU A 273 -14.38 -1.09 11.03
CA LEU A 273 -15.35 -0.24 10.34
C LEU A 273 -15.29 -0.38 8.82
N ILE A 274 -14.12 -0.75 8.27
CA ILE A 274 -13.90 -0.97 6.84
C ILE A 274 -13.90 -2.46 6.46
N ALA A 275 -13.98 -3.37 7.44
CA ALA A 275 -13.90 -4.81 7.26
C ALA A 275 -14.96 -5.40 6.31
N TYR A 276 -16.11 -4.74 6.16
CA TYR A 276 -17.22 -5.25 5.34
C TYR A 276 -17.26 -4.67 3.92
N LEU A 277 -16.19 -3.99 3.49
CA LEU A 277 -16.06 -3.60 2.09
C LEU A 277 -16.00 -4.85 1.21
N PRO A 278 -16.99 -5.08 0.33
CA PRO A 278 -17.22 -6.40 -0.27
C PRO A 278 -16.14 -6.80 -1.28
N ARG A 279 -15.45 -5.82 -1.86
CA ARG A 279 -14.47 -6.00 -2.95
C ARG A 279 -13.05 -5.62 -2.57
N LEU A 280 -12.78 -5.28 -1.31
CA LEU A 280 -11.45 -4.87 -0.90
C LEU A 280 -10.49 -6.07 -0.98
N GLU A 281 -9.61 -6.04 -1.97
CA GLU A 281 -8.64 -7.08 -2.27
C GLU A 281 -7.26 -6.75 -1.68
N HIS A 282 -6.90 -5.47 -1.65
CA HIS A 282 -5.58 -4.98 -1.25
C HIS A 282 -5.72 -3.94 -0.13
N LEU A 283 -5.13 -4.21 1.03
CA LEU A 283 -5.10 -3.27 2.16
C LEU A 283 -3.64 -2.96 2.53
N LEU A 284 -3.28 -1.69 2.45
CA LEU A 284 -1.95 -1.20 2.79
C LEU A 284 -2.05 -0.35 4.06
N ILE A 285 -1.46 -0.84 5.14
CA ILE A 285 -1.47 -0.23 6.47
C ILE A 285 -0.06 -0.27 7.06
N SER A 286 0.93 0.17 6.27
CA SER A 286 2.31 0.25 6.73
C SER A 286 2.52 1.49 7.59
N ASP A 287 3.40 1.46 8.58
CA ASP A 287 3.78 2.64 9.37
C ASP A 287 2.56 3.32 10.07
N ILE A 288 1.63 2.52 10.58
CA ILE A 288 0.51 3.04 11.39
C ILE A 288 0.71 2.80 12.89
N GLY A 289 1.77 2.08 13.28
CA GLY A 289 2.04 1.73 14.68
C GLY A 289 1.21 0.55 15.20
N LEU A 290 0.65 -0.28 14.31
CA LEU A 290 -0.17 -1.43 14.67
C LEU A 290 0.66 -2.48 15.42
N SER A 291 0.13 -3.02 16.51
CA SER A 291 0.80 -4.06 17.31
C SER A 291 -0.03 -5.35 17.41
N SER A 292 -1.35 -5.23 17.44
CA SER A 292 -2.31 -6.34 17.48
C SER A 292 -3.39 -6.22 16.40
N ILE A 293 -4.02 -7.34 16.09
CA ILE A 293 -5.26 -7.42 15.32
C ILE A 293 -6.08 -8.59 15.83
N HIS A 294 -7.40 -8.45 15.93
CA HIS A 294 -8.32 -9.49 16.40
C HIS A 294 -9.59 -9.52 15.54
N PHE A 295 -10.03 -10.73 15.17
CA PHE A 295 -11.30 -10.97 14.50
C PHE A 295 -12.31 -11.65 15.46
N PRO A 296 -13.18 -10.88 16.13
CA PRO A 296 -14.04 -11.37 17.22
C PRO A 296 -15.16 -12.31 16.78
N ASP A 297 -15.47 -12.33 15.48
CA ASP A 297 -16.50 -13.20 14.89
C ASP A 297 -16.00 -14.63 14.61
N ALA A 298 -14.71 -14.90 14.78
CA ALA A 298 -14.11 -16.20 14.53
C ALA A 298 -13.25 -16.67 15.72
N GLY A 299 -13.54 -17.89 16.18
CA GLY A 299 -12.72 -18.60 17.16
C GLY A 299 -11.40 -19.14 16.58
N ILE A 300 -10.63 -19.82 17.43
CA ILE A 300 -9.35 -20.46 17.06
C ILE A 300 -9.58 -21.48 15.92
N GLY A 301 -8.79 -21.37 14.85
CA GLY A 301 -8.85 -22.28 13.70
C GLY A 301 -10.06 -22.06 12.76
N CYS A 302 -10.96 -21.13 13.09
CA CYS A 302 -12.09 -20.75 12.24
C CYS A 302 -11.72 -19.60 11.30
N LYS A 303 -12.54 -19.37 10.26
CA LYS A 303 -12.37 -18.23 9.36
C LYS A 303 -13.34 -17.09 9.71
N THR A 304 -12.88 -15.85 9.62
CA THR A 304 -13.68 -14.63 9.86
C THR A 304 -14.50 -14.26 8.63
N SER A 305 -15.66 -13.63 8.84
CA SER A 305 -16.47 -12.99 7.80
C SER A 305 -15.96 -11.59 7.42
N MET A 306 -15.07 -11.02 8.24
CA MET A 306 -14.42 -9.74 8.01
C MET A 306 -13.42 -9.85 6.84
N PHE A 307 -13.33 -8.79 6.05
CA PHE A 307 -12.46 -8.68 4.88
C PHE A 307 -12.59 -9.85 3.89
N PRO A 308 -13.81 -10.14 3.38
CA PRO A 308 -14.12 -11.37 2.66
C PRO A 308 -13.28 -11.58 1.39
N SER A 309 -12.89 -10.48 0.74
CA SER A 309 -12.15 -10.49 -0.53
C SER A 309 -10.67 -10.16 -0.39
N LEU A 310 -10.16 -9.95 0.83
CA LEU A 310 -8.80 -9.47 1.06
C LEU A 310 -7.76 -10.52 0.69
N GLN A 311 -6.97 -10.22 -0.34
CA GLN A 311 -5.96 -11.10 -0.93
C GLN A 311 -4.54 -10.65 -0.61
N TYR A 312 -4.29 -9.34 -0.50
CA TYR A 312 -2.97 -8.78 -0.22
C TYR A 312 -3.02 -7.81 0.96
N LEU A 313 -2.27 -8.14 2.02
CA LEU A 313 -2.11 -7.30 3.19
C LEU A 313 -0.66 -6.81 3.31
N VAL A 314 -0.49 -5.49 3.49
CA VAL A 314 0.82 -4.86 3.71
C VAL A 314 0.83 -4.17 5.07
N VAL A 315 1.59 -4.73 6.02
CA VAL A 315 1.72 -4.28 7.42
C VAL A 315 3.18 -3.97 7.77
N ASN A 316 3.96 -3.49 6.81
CA ASN A 316 5.37 -3.16 7.05
C ASN A 316 5.52 -2.01 8.07
N ASP A 317 6.69 -1.90 8.70
CA ASP A 317 7.03 -0.75 9.56
C ASP A 317 6.05 -0.53 10.72
N ASN A 318 5.50 -1.60 11.28
CA ASN A 318 4.59 -1.54 12.42
C ASN A 318 5.29 -2.02 13.69
N GLN A 319 4.54 -2.14 14.79
CA GLN A 319 5.05 -2.55 16.11
C GLN A 319 4.61 -3.98 16.44
N ILE A 320 4.59 -4.86 15.44
CA ILE A 320 4.13 -6.23 15.61
C ILE A 320 5.26 -7.07 16.22
N SER A 321 5.12 -7.43 17.50
CA SER A 321 6.06 -8.28 18.24
C SER A 321 5.52 -9.67 18.54
N GLU A 322 4.20 -9.86 18.54
CA GLU A 322 3.57 -11.10 19.01
C GLU A 322 3.08 -11.99 17.87
N TRP A 323 3.29 -13.30 18.00
CA TRP A 323 2.80 -14.31 17.06
C TRP A 323 1.27 -14.40 17.00
N SER A 324 0.56 -13.88 18.01
CA SER A 324 -0.90 -13.77 18.02
C SER A 324 -1.43 -12.95 16.83
N PHE A 325 -0.69 -11.92 16.41
CA PHE A 325 -1.03 -11.14 15.20
C PHE A 325 -1.07 -12.03 13.96
N ILE A 326 -0.03 -12.84 13.75
CA ILE A 326 0.09 -13.76 12.61
C ILE A 326 -0.98 -14.86 12.67
N ASN A 327 -1.28 -15.36 13.88
CA ASN A 327 -2.34 -16.35 14.09
C ASN A 327 -3.71 -15.81 13.65
N GLU A 328 -4.02 -14.54 13.95
CA GLU A 328 -5.27 -13.91 13.55
C GLU A 328 -5.38 -13.71 12.04
N LEU A 329 -4.26 -13.47 11.34
CA LEU A 329 -4.25 -13.37 9.89
C LEU A 329 -4.66 -14.68 9.18
N ASP A 330 -4.42 -15.85 9.78
CA ASP A 330 -4.91 -17.12 9.19
C ASP A 330 -6.44 -17.15 9.11
N LYS A 331 -7.16 -16.41 9.96
CA LYS A 331 -8.63 -16.36 9.91
C LYS A 331 -9.17 -15.72 8.62
N LEU A 332 -8.37 -14.92 7.92
CA LEU A 332 -8.77 -14.25 6.68
C LEU A 332 -8.94 -15.27 5.54
N GLN A 333 -10.15 -15.41 5.03
CA GLN A 333 -10.52 -16.47 4.06
C GLN A 333 -9.70 -16.42 2.76
N SER A 334 -9.43 -15.22 2.25
CA SER A 334 -8.90 -15.01 0.90
C SER A 334 -7.44 -14.59 0.87
N LEU A 335 -6.76 -14.50 2.02
CA LEU A 335 -5.40 -13.93 2.11
C LEU A 335 -4.39 -14.79 1.35
N GLN A 336 -3.76 -14.22 0.34
CA GLN A 336 -2.78 -14.91 -0.52
C GLN A 336 -1.39 -14.27 -0.48
N ALA A 337 -1.28 -12.99 -0.15
CA ALA A 337 -0.01 -12.30 -0.05
C ALA A 337 0.07 -11.49 1.24
N LEU A 338 1.24 -11.54 1.88
CA LEU A 338 1.53 -10.77 3.09
C LEU A 338 2.88 -10.09 2.90
N SER A 339 2.94 -8.80 3.25
CA SER A 339 4.20 -8.07 3.43
C SER A 339 4.23 -7.54 4.85
N CYS A 340 5.17 -8.02 5.66
CA CYS A 340 5.29 -7.68 7.07
C CYS A 340 6.73 -7.30 7.47
N THR A 341 7.54 -6.86 6.52
CA THR A 341 8.94 -6.43 6.76
C THR A 341 9.04 -5.30 7.78
N ARG A 342 10.17 -5.23 8.49
CA ARG A 342 10.47 -4.17 9.48
C ARG A 342 9.44 -4.13 10.62
N ASN A 343 9.14 -5.29 11.18
CA ASN A 343 8.41 -5.47 12.43
C ASN A 343 9.31 -6.23 13.42
N PRO A 344 9.20 -5.98 14.74
CA PRO A 344 10.00 -6.68 15.75
C PRO A 344 10.00 -8.21 15.61
N LEU A 345 8.86 -8.84 15.31
CA LEU A 345 8.77 -10.31 15.13
C LEU A 345 9.64 -10.85 13.99
N CYS A 346 9.96 -10.02 12.99
CA CYS A 346 10.74 -10.43 11.82
C CYS A 346 12.25 -10.50 12.10
N GLU A 347 12.69 -10.04 13.28
CA GLU A 347 14.08 -10.17 13.74
C GLU A 347 14.35 -11.55 14.37
N GLU A 348 13.31 -12.35 14.64
CA GLU A 348 13.46 -13.70 15.17
C GLU A 348 14.04 -14.67 14.13
N ASP A 349 14.89 -15.59 14.60
CA ASP A 349 15.40 -16.68 13.76
C ASP A 349 14.24 -17.52 13.21
N LYS A 350 14.27 -17.77 11.89
CA LYS A 350 13.25 -18.52 11.15
C LYS A 350 11.83 -17.90 11.18
N ALA A 351 11.73 -16.58 11.39
CA ALA A 351 10.43 -15.90 11.41
C ALA A 351 9.61 -16.16 10.14
N GLU A 352 10.24 -16.15 8.95
CA GLU A 352 9.55 -16.38 7.69
C GLU A 352 8.93 -17.78 7.60
N GLU A 353 9.68 -18.82 7.98
CA GLU A 353 9.20 -20.20 8.01
C GLU A 353 8.05 -20.37 9.00
N ILE A 354 8.12 -19.72 10.17
CA ILE A 354 7.04 -19.76 11.16
C ILE A 354 5.78 -19.05 10.61
N ILE A 355 5.90 -17.91 9.92
CA ILE A 355 4.77 -17.23 9.26
C ILE A 355 4.15 -18.14 8.20
N ILE A 356 4.97 -18.77 7.35
CA ILE A 356 4.52 -19.70 6.31
C ILE A 356 3.77 -20.89 6.91
N ALA A 357 4.23 -21.40 8.06
CA ALA A 357 3.57 -22.50 8.77
C ALA A 357 2.30 -22.06 9.52
N LYS A 358 2.22 -20.80 9.98
CA LYS A 358 1.06 -20.27 10.70
C LYS A 358 -0.08 -19.79 9.80
N ILE A 359 0.18 -19.43 8.54
CA ILE A 359 -0.85 -18.97 7.58
C ILE A 359 -0.93 -19.94 6.39
N GLY A 360 -1.94 -20.80 6.37
CA GLY A 360 -1.98 -21.96 5.45
C GLY A 360 -2.27 -21.66 3.99
N GLN A 361 -2.95 -20.55 3.72
CA GLN A 361 -3.40 -20.13 2.40
C GLN A 361 -2.42 -19.19 1.69
N LEU A 362 -1.37 -18.73 2.38
CA LEU A 362 -0.43 -17.75 1.86
C LEU A 362 0.28 -18.30 0.60
N LYS A 363 0.51 -17.49 -0.42
CA LYS A 363 1.26 -17.84 -1.64
C LYS A 363 2.50 -16.99 -1.82
N THR A 364 2.50 -15.79 -1.24
CA THR A 364 3.59 -14.84 -1.31
C THR A 364 3.85 -14.23 0.07
N LEU A 365 5.09 -14.22 0.50
CA LEU A 365 5.54 -13.54 1.72
C LEU A 365 6.64 -12.54 1.35
N ASN A 366 6.52 -11.28 1.76
CA ASN A 366 7.52 -10.22 1.53
C ASN A 366 7.93 -10.09 0.05
N ARG A 367 6.97 -10.28 -0.87
CA ARG A 367 7.12 -10.30 -2.34
C ARG A 367 7.85 -11.53 -2.91
N CYS A 368 8.21 -12.49 -2.08
CA CYS A 368 8.77 -13.78 -2.49
C CYS A 368 7.65 -14.82 -2.61
N GLN A 369 7.62 -15.56 -3.72
CA GLN A 369 6.70 -16.69 -3.89
C GLN A 369 7.09 -17.83 -2.95
N ILE A 370 6.11 -18.43 -2.28
CA ILE A 370 6.31 -19.61 -1.43
C ILE A 370 6.16 -20.85 -2.31
N LEU A 371 7.24 -21.61 -2.46
CA LEU A 371 7.22 -22.87 -3.20
C LEU A 371 6.59 -24.00 -2.36
N PRO A 372 5.99 -25.02 -2.99
CA PRO A 372 5.39 -26.15 -2.27
C PRO A 372 6.37 -26.88 -1.34
N GLU A 373 7.63 -26.99 -1.74
CA GLU A 373 8.69 -27.64 -0.95
C GLU A 373 9.07 -26.80 0.28
N GLU A 374 9.19 -25.47 0.12
CA GLU A 374 9.44 -24.53 1.22
C GLU A 374 8.29 -24.56 2.23
N ARG A 375 7.04 -24.53 1.76
CA ARG A 375 5.87 -24.68 2.64
C ARG A 375 5.92 -26.00 3.41
N ARG A 376 6.20 -27.10 2.73
CA ARG A 376 6.28 -28.42 3.38
C ARG A 376 7.39 -28.43 4.44
N GLY A 377 8.56 -27.89 4.13
CA GLY A 377 9.68 -27.76 5.06
C GLY A 377 9.30 -26.93 6.29
N ALA A 378 8.77 -25.73 6.08
CA ALA A 378 8.33 -24.82 7.12
C ALA A 378 7.27 -25.45 8.05
N GLU A 379 6.26 -26.11 7.49
CA GLU A 379 5.21 -26.77 8.29
C GLU A 379 5.74 -27.95 9.12
N LEU A 380 6.67 -28.75 8.59
CA LEU A 380 7.31 -29.86 9.32
C LEU A 380 8.26 -29.35 10.41
N ASP A 381 9.05 -28.32 10.12
CA ASP A 381 9.95 -27.69 11.08
C ASP A 381 9.16 -27.06 12.21
N TYR A 382 8.05 -26.37 11.90
CA TYR A 382 7.12 -25.84 12.89
C TYR A 382 6.58 -26.93 13.83
N GLN A 383 6.14 -28.07 13.30
CA GLN A 383 5.69 -29.20 14.14
C GLN A 383 6.79 -29.71 15.07
N LYS A 384 8.02 -29.85 14.57
CA LYS A 384 9.15 -30.33 15.37
C LYS A 384 9.52 -29.32 16.46
N THR A 385 9.62 -28.05 16.10
CA THR A 385 9.98 -26.96 17.02
C THR A 385 9.02 -26.89 18.20
N PHE A 386 7.70 -26.99 17.96
CA PHE A 386 6.68 -26.84 19.00
C PHE A 386 6.14 -28.17 19.56
N GLY A 387 6.69 -29.32 19.14
CA GLY A 387 6.12 -30.61 19.53
C GLY A 387 6.32 -31.02 20.99
N ASN A 388 7.41 -30.58 21.63
CA ASN A 388 7.57 -30.75 23.07
C ASN A 388 6.56 -29.91 23.85
N GLU A 389 6.27 -28.70 23.36
CA GLU A 389 5.25 -27.83 23.95
C GLU A 389 3.86 -28.42 23.81
N TRP A 390 3.52 -28.90 22.62
CA TRP A 390 2.27 -29.62 22.34
C TRP A 390 2.07 -30.80 23.30
N LYS A 391 3.08 -31.65 23.51
CA LYS A 391 3.00 -32.79 24.46
C LYS A 391 2.77 -32.33 25.89
N ARG A 392 3.51 -31.33 26.36
CA ARG A 392 3.31 -30.74 27.71
C ARG A 392 1.91 -30.14 27.88
N ALA A 393 1.34 -29.60 26.80
CA ALA A 393 0.00 -29.05 26.80
C ALA A 393 -1.12 -30.12 26.79
N GLY A 394 -0.81 -31.41 26.73
CA GLY A 394 -1.79 -32.50 26.64
C GLY A 394 -1.98 -33.08 25.24
N GLY A 395 -1.11 -32.72 24.30
CA GLY A 395 -1.07 -33.26 22.96
C GLY A 395 -0.61 -34.72 22.89
N HIS A 396 -1.23 -35.52 22.04
CA HIS A 396 -0.90 -36.95 21.90
C HIS A 396 -1.10 -37.47 20.46
N PRO A 397 -0.28 -38.42 19.96
CA PRO A 397 -0.44 -38.97 18.60
C PRO A 397 -1.77 -39.70 18.38
N ASP A 398 -2.25 -40.39 19.42
CA ASP A 398 -3.59 -40.99 19.47
C ASP A 398 -4.68 -39.89 19.55
N PRO A 399 -5.57 -39.77 18.54
CA PRO A 399 -6.63 -38.76 18.49
C PRO A 399 -7.56 -38.78 19.71
N ASP A 400 -7.80 -39.95 20.31
CA ASP A 400 -8.70 -40.08 21.45
C ASP A 400 -8.12 -39.47 22.73
N LYS A 401 -6.78 -39.48 22.84
CA LYS A 401 -6.03 -38.93 23.97
C LYS A 401 -5.55 -37.50 23.74
N ASN A 402 -5.60 -37.03 22.50
CA ASN A 402 -5.10 -35.72 22.13
C ASN A 402 -6.03 -34.62 22.67
N ARG A 403 -5.60 -33.96 23.75
CA ARG A 403 -6.35 -32.91 24.45
C ARG A 403 -5.43 -31.73 24.82
N PRO A 404 -4.83 -31.05 23.82
CA PRO A 404 -4.02 -29.86 24.07
C PRO A 404 -4.85 -28.76 24.76
N ASN A 405 -4.24 -28.05 25.71
CA ASN A 405 -4.88 -26.97 26.44
C ASN A 405 -5.17 -25.73 25.56
N ALA A 406 -6.01 -24.82 26.07
CA ALA A 406 -6.43 -23.64 25.32
C ALA A 406 -5.29 -22.66 24.98
N GLU A 407 -4.29 -22.56 25.86
CA GLU A 407 -3.12 -21.70 25.66
C GLU A 407 -2.32 -22.14 24.43
N PHE A 408 -2.02 -23.44 24.33
CA PHE A 408 -1.34 -24.00 23.17
C PHE A 408 -2.17 -23.86 21.89
N LEU A 409 -3.47 -24.12 21.96
CA LEU A 409 -4.37 -23.95 20.81
C LEU A 409 -4.40 -22.52 20.30
N SER A 410 -4.38 -21.53 21.19
CA SER A 410 -4.34 -20.11 20.84
C SER A 410 -2.99 -19.70 20.22
N ALA A 411 -1.89 -20.18 20.81
CA ALA A 411 -0.54 -19.91 20.31
C ALA A 411 -0.25 -20.63 18.98
N HIS A 412 -0.85 -21.81 18.76
CA HIS A 412 -0.60 -22.67 17.60
C HIS A 412 -1.88 -23.19 16.90
N PRO A 413 -2.75 -22.32 16.34
CA PRO A 413 -4.07 -22.72 15.81
C PRO A 413 -4.02 -23.78 14.71
N ARG A 414 -2.96 -23.78 13.89
CA ARG A 414 -2.79 -24.75 12.79
C ARG A 414 -2.14 -26.07 13.20
N TYR A 415 -1.64 -26.19 14.43
CA TYR A 415 -0.81 -27.34 14.81
C TYR A 415 -1.57 -28.67 14.67
N GLN A 416 -2.82 -28.71 15.12
CA GLN A 416 -3.66 -29.89 15.01
C GLN A 416 -3.89 -30.31 13.54
N LEU A 417 -4.17 -29.34 12.67
CA LEU A 417 -4.37 -29.56 11.24
C LEU A 417 -3.09 -30.14 10.61
N LEU A 418 -1.93 -29.62 10.98
CA LEU A 418 -0.65 -30.13 10.51
C LEU A 418 -0.40 -31.56 11.00
N CYS A 419 -0.75 -31.90 12.25
CA CYS A 419 -0.64 -33.26 12.77
C CYS A 419 -1.51 -34.23 11.98
N CYS A 420 -2.72 -33.83 11.59
CA CYS A 420 -3.57 -34.64 10.70
C CYS A 420 -2.94 -34.80 9.30
N LYS A 421 -2.30 -33.75 8.78
CA LYS A 421 -1.70 -33.73 7.43
C LYS A 421 -0.40 -34.55 7.31
N TYR A 422 0.47 -34.47 8.31
CA TYR A 422 1.83 -35.05 8.25
C TYR A 422 2.08 -36.15 9.28
N GLY A 423 1.13 -36.42 10.16
CA GLY A 423 1.33 -37.22 11.37
C GLY A 423 1.85 -36.38 12.53
N ALA A 424 1.60 -36.83 13.76
CA ALA A 424 2.18 -36.23 14.95
C ALA A 424 3.71 -36.46 15.01
N PRO A 425 4.48 -35.52 15.60
CA PRO A 425 5.93 -35.69 15.70
C PRO A 425 6.30 -36.84 16.65
N GLU A 426 7.28 -37.65 16.21
CA GLU A 426 7.80 -38.78 16.98
C GLU A 426 8.72 -38.30 18.11
N ASP A 427 8.86 -39.07 19.19
CA ASP A 427 9.75 -38.71 20.30
C ASP A 427 11.21 -38.49 19.85
N GLU A 428 11.68 -39.24 18.86
CA GLU A 428 13.03 -39.09 18.30
C GLU A 428 13.23 -37.75 17.58
N GLU A 429 12.17 -37.22 16.95
CA GLU A 429 12.22 -35.94 16.23
C GLU A 429 12.21 -34.72 17.16
N LEU A 430 11.78 -34.92 18.41
CA LEU A 430 11.66 -33.86 19.42
C LEU A 430 12.86 -33.81 20.37
N LYS A 431 13.84 -34.71 20.21
CA LYS A 431 15.06 -34.66 20.99
C LYS A 431 15.84 -33.39 20.62
N PRO A 432 16.31 -32.61 21.62
CA PRO A 432 17.15 -31.45 21.35
C PRO A 432 18.38 -31.88 20.56
N GLN A 433 18.81 -31.07 19.59
CA GLN A 433 20.03 -31.33 18.83
C GLN A 433 21.21 -31.44 19.81
N GLN A 434 21.70 -32.66 19.98
CA GLN A 434 22.83 -32.92 20.86
C GLN A 434 24.14 -32.42 20.21
N PRO A 435 25.14 -32.00 21.01
CA PRO A 435 26.44 -31.61 20.49
C PRO A 435 27.04 -32.71 19.61
N PHE A 436 27.78 -32.28 18.58
CA PHE A 436 28.29 -33.11 17.49
C PHE A 436 29.14 -34.28 18.04
N MET A 437 28.54 -35.46 18.14
CA MET A 437 29.21 -36.72 18.45
C MET A 437 28.75 -37.77 17.46
N LEU A 438 29.68 -38.51 16.85
CA LEU A 438 29.38 -39.51 15.80
C LEU A 438 28.28 -40.51 16.20
N LYS A 439 28.24 -40.88 17.48
CA LYS A 439 27.23 -41.79 18.05
C LYS A 439 25.79 -41.24 18.05
N ASN A 440 25.63 -39.92 18.00
CA ASN A 440 24.35 -39.23 18.03
C ASN A 440 23.75 -38.97 16.63
N GLN A 441 24.51 -39.27 15.57
CA GLN A 441 24.10 -39.11 14.17
C GLN A 441 23.76 -40.45 13.51
N LEU A 442 23.61 -41.53 14.27
CA LEU A 442 23.35 -42.86 13.73
C LEU A 442 21.85 -43.22 13.86
N LEU A 443 21.18 -43.35 12.73
CA LEU A 443 19.82 -43.86 12.63
C LEU A 443 19.84 -45.39 12.63
N SER A 444 19.13 -46.02 13.57
CA SER A 444 18.86 -47.46 13.54
C SER A 444 17.71 -47.75 12.58
N LEU A 445 18.03 -48.26 11.39
CA LEU A 445 17.04 -48.64 10.39
C LEU A 445 16.77 -50.14 10.43
N LYS A 446 15.49 -50.50 10.45
CA LYS A 446 15.02 -51.87 10.18
C LYS A 446 14.69 -51.99 8.70
N ILE A 447 15.53 -52.70 7.97
CA ILE A 447 15.42 -52.88 6.53
C ILE A 447 14.72 -54.22 6.26
N LYS A 448 13.53 -54.16 5.66
CA LYS A 448 12.77 -55.34 5.21
C LYS A 448 13.01 -55.54 3.71
N CYS A 449 13.20 -56.79 3.28
CA CYS A 449 13.36 -57.14 1.87
C CYS A 449 12.22 -58.06 1.44
N SER A 450 11.41 -57.62 0.48
CA SER A 450 10.14 -58.29 0.11
C SER A 450 10.32 -59.50 -0.82
N ASN A 451 11.52 -59.75 -1.36
CA ASN A 451 11.74 -60.72 -2.45
C ASN A 451 12.37 -62.05 -2.01
N GLN A 452 12.52 -62.33 -0.70
CA GLN A 452 13.01 -63.62 -0.20
C GLN A 452 11.89 -64.34 0.54
N HIS A 453 11.75 -65.66 0.31
CA HIS A 453 10.73 -66.53 0.91
C HIS A 453 10.76 -66.60 2.45
N GLU A 454 11.77 -65.98 3.08
CA GLU A 454 11.80 -65.62 4.50
C GLU A 454 12.02 -64.11 4.63
N GLN A 455 11.13 -63.44 5.36
CA GLN A 455 11.17 -61.99 5.55
C GLN A 455 12.33 -61.61 6.50
N LYS A 456 13.55 -61.59 5.98
CA LYS A 456 14.75 -61.29 6.78
C LYS A 456 14.84 -59.79 7.04
N VAL A 457 14.58 -59.38 8.28
CA VAL A 457 14.73 -57.99 8.72
C VAL A 457 16.18 -57.75 9.12
N LEU A 458 16.83 -56.78 8.46
CA LEU A 458 18.20 -56.36 8.75
C LEU A 458 18.16 -55.08 9.59
N GLU A 459 18.80 -55.08 10.75
CA GLU A 459 19.00 -53.86 11.53
C GLU A 459 20.38 -53.28 11.24
N LYS A 460 20.42 -52.00 10.85
CA LYS A 460 21.68 -51.28 10.57
C LYS A 460 21.64 -49.86 11.10
N GLN A 461 22.76 -49.44 11.68
CA GLN A 461 22.99 -48.06 12.06
C GLN A 461 23.69 -47.31 10.94
N LEU A 462 23.04 -46.28 10.41
CA LEU A 462 23.56 -45.44 9.32
C LEU A 462 23.64 -43.98 9.76
N PRO A 463 24.65 -43.20 9.29
CA PRO A 463 24.66 -41.76 9.51
C PRO A 463 23.40 -41.08 8.96
N ASP A 464 22.81 -40.16 9.71
CA ASP A 464 21.65 -39.34 9.32
C ASP A 464 21.92 -38.52 8.04
N SER A 465 23.16 -38.09 7.84
CA SER A 465 23.66 -37.39 6.65
C SER A 465 23.90 -38.31 5.44
N MET A 466 23.67 -39.62 5.56
CA MET A 466 23.90 -40.56 4.47
C MET A 466 22.82 -40.42 3.39
N THR A 467 23.20 -39.83 2.26
CA THR A 467 22.32 -39.67 1.09
C THR A 467 21.69 -40.99 0.64
N VAL A 468 20.48 -40.95 0.09
CA VAL A 468 19.75 -42.13 -0.43
C VAL A 468 20.58 -42.94 -1.43
N GLN A 469 21.39 -42.30 -2.27
CA GLN A 469 22.29 -43.00 -3.22
C GLN A 469 23.32 -43.87 -2.51
N LYS A 470 23.94 -43.35 -1.43
CA LYS A 470 24.88 -44.11 -0.60
C LYS A 470 24.17 -45.25 0.13
N VAL A 471 22.95 -45.03 0.60
CA VAL A 471 22.11 -46.09 1.20
C VAL A 471 21.83 -47.20 0.19
N LYS A 472 21.44 -46.88 -1.05
CA LYS A 472 21.27 -47.86 -2.13
C LYS A 472 22.57 -48.63 -2.42
N GLY A 473 23.72 -47.96 -2.49
CA GLY A 473 25.01 -48.61 -2.70
C GLY A 473 25.45 -49.53 -1.55
N LEU A 474 25.08 -49.20 -0.32
CA LEU A 474 25.27 -50.08 0.84
C LEU A 474 24.36 -51.32 0.74
N LEU A 475 23.06 -51.12 0.48
CA LEU A 475 22.07 -52.19 0.38
C LEU A 475 22.38 -53.14 -0.78
N SER A 476 22.85 -52.62 -1.91
CA SER A 476 23.27 -53.44 -3.06
C SER A 476 24.37 -54.44 -2.69
N ARG A 477 25.35 -54.01 -1.89
CA ARG A 477 26.43 -54.88 -1.40
C ARG A 477 25.95 -55.88 -0.36
N LEU A 478 25.07 -55.47 0.56
CA LEU A 478 24.56 -56.32 1.63
C LEU A 478 23.59 -57.39 1.12
N LEU A 479 22.71 -57.04 0.19
CA LEU A 479 21.68 -57.91 -0.36
C LEU A 479 22.13 -58.65 -1.63
N LYS A 480 23.30 -58.29 -2.18
CA LYS A 480 23.83 -58.80 -3.46
C LYS A 480 22.87 -58.59 -4.64
N VAL A 481 22.20 -57.44 -4.67
CA VAL A 481 21.27 -57.02 -5.72
C VAL A 481 21.84 -55.79 -6.42
N PRO A 482 21.78 -55.66 -7.76
CA PRO A 482 22.23 -54.45 -8.47
C PRO A 482 21.53 -53.19 -7.97
N VAL A 483 22.26 -52.06 -7.90
CA VAL A 483 21.71 -50.76 -7.46
C VAL A 483 20.50 -50.32 -8.31
N SER A 484 20.52 -50.66 -9.60
CA SER A 484 19.45 -50.37 -10.56
C SER A 484 18.13 -51.09 -10.25
N GLU A 485 18.19 -52.24 -9.57
CA GLU A 485 17.01 -53.06 -9.23
C GLU A 485 16.47 -52.75 -7.82
N LEU A 486 17.18 -51.92 -7.04
CA LEU A 486 16.75 -51.52 -5.71
C LEU A 486 15.79 -50.34 -5.75
N LEU A 487 14.53 -50.64 -5.43
CA LEU A 487 13.51 -49.66 -5.05
C LEU A 487 13.47 -49.56 -3.52
N LEU A 488 13.56 -48.33 -3.01
CA LEU A 488 13.48 -48.06 -1.57
C LEU A 488 12.16 -47.37 -1.27
N SER A 489 11.45 -47.90 -0.29
CA SER A 489 10.32 -47.25 0.37
C SER A 489 10.64 -47.11 1.86
N TYR A 490 10.15 -46.04 2.46
CA TYR A 490 10.26 -45.83 3.90
C TYR A 490 8.90 -46.12 4.54
N GLU A 491 8.89 -46.97 5.58
CA GLU A 491 7.71 -47.29 6.38
C GLU A 491 7.83 -46.50 7.68
N SER A 492 6.89 -45.57 7.91
CA SER A 492 6.78 -44.81 9.15
C SER A 492 5.52 -45.24 9.90
N PRO A 493 5.55 -45.27 11.24
CA PRO A 493 4.34 -45.43 12.04
C PRO A 493 3.42 -44.20 11.99
N LYS A 494 3.83 -43.09 11.37
CA LYS A 494 2.99 -41.91 11.15
C LYS A 494 1.80 -42.27 10.28
N VAL A 495 0.63 -42.38 10.91
CA VAL A 495 -0.65 -42.48 10.22
C VAL A 495 -1.02 -41.07 9.77
N SER A 496 -0.84 -40.78 8.49
CA SER A 496 -1.47 -39.62 7.84
C SER A 496 -2.97 -39.93 7.67
N CYS A 497 -3.84 -39.00 8.07
CA CYS A 497 -5.28 -39.17 7.93
C CYS A 497 -5.74 -39.18 6.47
#